data_AF-A0A2M8TJL6-F1
#
_entry.id   AF-A0A2M8TJL6-F1
#
_cell.length_a   1.000
_cell.length_b   1.000
_cell.length_c   1.000
_cell.angle_alpha   90.00
_cell.angle_beta   90.00
_cell.angle_gamma   90.00
#
_symmetry.space_group_name_H-M   'P 1'
#
loop_
_entity.id
_entity.type
_entity.pdbx_description
1 polymer ?
#
loop_
_entity_poly.entity_id
_entity_poly.type
_entity_poly.pdbx_seq_one_letter_code
_entity_poly.pdbx_strand_id
1 'polypeptide(L)'
;MMVHTNFFSETILPNGRKFLYEKDMAISCNTPTSISIGNIGMEKINGKLPEKFDFVMSWLGGALYPLTIRIDNMGKAKEIVNIDEVKERYAAEGQRIMEYYKQAPTIVQYIKKCIERAQDEKDVLRCIAQSNLYQLATACMDISTSEYRLVDFPFMGDILTFCLSIEDENEAEMLLTIPEIETERKLLSHEGKVYVHRTGKGTFEHIQLMLTVEIEDEGYYTRRLELKKAEEQ
;
A
#
# COMPACT_ATOMS: atom_id res chain seq x y z
N MET A 1 -17.56 3.44 9.75
CA MET A 1 -17.06 2.34 10.61
C MET A 1 -15.80 1.77 9.98
N MET A 2 -14.67 1.71 10.69
CA MET A 2 -13.47 1.06 10.16
C MET A 2 -13.64 -0.45 10.21
N VAL A 3 -13.28 -1.12 9.12
CA VAL A 3 -13.35 -2.57 8.95
C VAL A 3 -11.95 -3.13 9.22
N HIS A 4 -11.88 -4.20 10.00
CA HIS A 4 -10.64 -4.94 10.18
C HIS A 4 -10.30 -5.67 8.88
N THR A 5 -9.13 -5.39 8.32
CA THR A 5 -8.68 -5.85 7.01
C THR A 5 -7.24 -6.32 7.10
N ASN A 6 -6.96 -7.50 6.54
CA ASN A 6 -5.61 -7.98 6.32
C ASN A 6 -5.12 -7.48 4.96
N PHE A 7 -3.97 -6.81 4.95
CA PHE A 7 -3.22 -6.48 3.74
C PHE A 7 -2.16 -7.55 3.51
N PHE A 8 -2.17 -8.14 2.31
CA PHE A 8 -1.21 -9.15 1.88
C PHE A 8 -0.45 -8.64 0.66
N SER A 9 0.85 -8.94 0.60
CA SER A 9 1.72 -8.57 -0.51
C SER A 9 2.73 -9.68 -0.76
N GLU A 10 2.72 -10.23 -1.97
CA GLU A 10 3.61 -11.28 -2.44
C GLU A 10 4.32 -10.84 -3.71
N THR A 11 5.63 -11.08 -3.76
CA THR A 11 6.42 -11.06 -5.00
C THR A 11 6.98 -12.45 -5.25
N ILE A 12 6.77 -12.97 -6.45
CA ILE A 12 7.32 -14.23 -6.94
C ILE A 12 8.38 -13.91 -7.99
N LEU A 13 9.59 -14.38 -7.77
CA LEU A 13 10.71 -14.23 -8.71
C LEU A 13 10.69 -15.32 -9.80
N PRO A 14 11.44 -15.16 -10.90
CA PRO A 14 11.54 -16.15 -11.97
C PRO A 14 11.96 -17.56 -11.50
N ASN A 15 12.74 -17.64 -10.42
CA ASN A 15 13.17 -18.90 -9.82
C ASN A 15 12.14 -19.51 -8.84
N GLY A 16 10.94 -18.94 -8.75
CA GLY A 16 9.88 -19.38 -7.84
C GLY A 16 10.03 -18.93 -6.39
N ARG A 17 11.11 -18.21 -6.03
CA ARG A 17 11.27 -17.66 -4.69
C ARG A 17 10.21 -16.60 -4.41
N LYS A 18 9.64 -16.65 -3.21
CA LYS A 18 8.58 -15.75 -2.75
C LYS A 18 9.08 -14.81 -1.67
N PHE A 19 8.59 -13.58 -1.72
CA PHE A 19 8.72 -12.59 -0.64
C PHE A 19 7.33 -12.15 -0.23
N LEU A 20 7.03 -12.29 1.06
CA LEU A 20 5.71 -12.08 1.62
C LEU A 20 5.73 -10.97 2.67
N TYR A 21 4.72 -10.12 2.64
CA TYR A 21 4.42 -9.13 3.66
C TYR A 21 2.92 -9.19 3.99
N GLU A 22 2.61 -9.19 5.28
CA GLU A 22 1.24 -9.23 5.80
C GLU A 22 1.08 -8.19 6.89
N LYS A 23 -0.06 -7.49 6.93
CA LYS A 23 -0.38 -6.55 8.02
C LYS A 23 -1.87 -6.41 8.24
N ASP A 24 -2.28 -6.51 9.51
CA ASP A 24 -3.65 -6.25 9.94
C ASP A 24 -3.86 -4.75 10.20
N MET A 25 -4.89 -4.19 9.58
CA MET A 25 -5.21 -2.77 9.61
C MET A 25 -6.71 -2.53 9.69
N ALA A 26 -7.09 -1.32 10.07
CA ALA A 26 -8.45 -0.82 9.97
C ALA A 26 -8.57 0.00 8.70
N ILE A 27 -9.55 -0.25 7.84
CA ILE A 27 -9.79 0.57 6.64
C ILE A 27 -11.26 1.01 6.61
N SER A 28 -11.50 2.27 6.28
CA SER A 28 -12.84 2.80 6.03
C SER A 28 -12.84 3.60 4.73
N CYS A 29 -13.64 3.14 3.76
CA CYS A 29 -13.94 3.85 2.50
C CYS A 29 -15.42 4.30 2.45
N ASN A 30 -16.09 4.39 3.61
CA ASN A 30 -17.54 4.64 3.71
C ASN A 30 -17.99 6.02 3.22
N THR A 31 -17.06 6.95 2.99
CA THR A 31 -17.34 8.25 2.41
C THR A 31 -16.72 8.31 1.02
N PRO A 32 -17.44 8.83 0.00
CA PRO A 32 -16.94 8.88 -1.37
C PRO A 32 -15.73 9.82 -1.55
N THR A 33 -15.37 10.59 -0.52
CA THR A 33 -14.36 11.64 -0.57
C THR A 33 -13.21 11.44 0.42
N SER A 34 -13.17 10.33 1.16
CA SER A 34 -12.03 10.06 2.03
C SER A 34 -11.80 8.59 2.34
N ILE A 35 -10.54 8.25 2.59
CA ILE A 35 -10.10 6.94 3.06
C ILE A 35 -9.46 7.13 4.44
N SER A 36 -9.93 6.40 5.44
CA SER A 36 -9.28 6.34 6.75
C SER A 36 -8.60 5.00 6.94
N ILE A 37 -7.36 5.03 7.42
CA ILE A 37 -6.54 3.86 7.69
C ILE A 37 -6.07 3.92 9.15
N GLY A 38 -6.26 2.83 9.88
CA GLY A 38 -5.78 2.61 11.24
C GLY A 38 -4.84 1.43 11.31
N ASN A 39 -3.93 1.44 12.28
CA ASN A 39 -3.08 0.30 12.59
C ASN A 39 -3.75 -0.57 13.65
N ILE A 40 -3.90 -1.88 13.40
CA ILE A 40 -4.55 -2.82 14.35
C ILE A 40 -3.57 -3.87 14.86
N GLY A 41 -2.66 -4.36 14.01
CA GLY A 41 -1.80 -5.48 14.36
C GLY A 41 -0.33 -5.27 14.04
N MET A 42 0.45 -6.29 14.37
CA MET A 42 1.84 -6.39 13.93
C MET A 42 1.89 -6.91 12.51
N GLU A 43 2.81 -6.38 11.72
CA GLU A 43 3.13 -6.95 10.42
C GLU A 43 3.96 -8.22 10.51
N LYS A 44 3.98 -9.00 9.43
CA LYS A 44 4.86 -10.15 9.25
C LYS A 44 5.59 -10.04 7.92
N ILE A 45 6.86 -10.41 7.92
CA ILE A 45 7.71 -10.53 6.73
C ILE A 45 8.11 -11.98 6.59
N ASN A 46 7.73 -12.63 5.49
CA ASN A 46 7.95 -14.07 5.25
C ASN A 46 7.46 -14.95 6.41
N GLY A 47 6.28 -14.62 6.97
CA GLY A 47 5.65 -15.35 8.06
C GLY A 47 6.26 -15.11 9.46
N LYS A 48 7.23 -14.20 9.59
CA LYS A 48 7.89 -13.88 10.87
C LYS A 48 7.68 -12.43 11.25
N LEU A 49 7.79 -12.12 12.54
CA LEU A 49 7.80 -10.74 13.00
C LEU A 49 9.02 -9.99 12.45
N PRO A 50 8.92 -8.68 12.21
CA PRO A 50 10.06 -7.86 11.78
C PRO A 50 11.23 -7.97 12.76
N GLU A 51 12.43 -8.14 12.21
CA GLU A 51 13.67 -8.22 13.00
C GLU A 51 14.63 -7.10 12.60
N LYS A 52 15.55 -6.76 13.49
CA LYS A 52 16.64 -5.79 13.22
C LYS A 52 16.11 -4.45 12.70
N PHE A 53 16.51 -4.06 11.49
CA PHE A 53 16.13 -2.79 10.89
C PHE A 53 14.66 -2.76 10.46
N ASP A 54 14.08 -3.91 10.08
CA ASP A 54 12.66 -3.99 9.72
C ASP A 54 11.76 -3.66 10.91
N PHE A 55 12.20 -4.00 12.12
CA PHE A 55 11.51 -3.62 13.36
C PHE A 55 11.49 -2.11 13.57
N VAL A 56 12.59 -1.42 13.26
CA VAL A 56 12.67 0.04 13.31
C VAL A 56 11.72 0.68 12.29
N MET A 57 11.70 0.16 11.07
CA MET A 57 10.79 0.63 10.01
C MET A 57 9.32 0.39 10.37
N SER A 58 9.02 -0.77 10.95
CA SER A 58 7.69 -1.15 11.44
C SER A 58 7.17 -0.18 12.51
N TRP A 59 7.98 0.12 13.54
CA TRP A 59 7.61 1.08 14.59
C TRP A 59 7.30 2.46 14.03
N LEU A 60 8.20 2.98 13.20
CA LEU A 60 8.03 4.32 12.62
C LEU A 60 6.85 4.37 11.64
N GLY A 61 6.67 3.34 10.82
CA GLY A 61 5.53 3.23 9.90
C GLY A 61 4.19 3.11 10.64
N GLY A 62 4.17 2.40 11.78
CA GLY A 62 3.00 2.31 12.66
C GLY A 62 2.55 3.68 13.19
N ALA A 63 3.49 4.59 13.45
CA ALA A 63 3.18 5.95 13.91
C ALA A 63 2.51 6.84 12.85
N LEU A 64 2.43 6.43 11.59
CA LEU A 64 1.62 7.14 10.59
C LEU A 64 0.12 7.03 10.87
N TYR A 65 -0.32 6.00 11.60
CA TYR A 65 -1.73 5.72 11.81
C TYR A 65 -2.23 6.08 13.21
N PRO A 66 -3.50 6.49 13.37
CA PRO A 66 -4.51 6.62 12.32
C PRO A 66 -4.24 7.81 11.40
N LEU A 67 -4.62 7.66 10.13
CA LEU A 67 -4.58 8.71 9.13
C LEU A 67 -5.87 8.73 8.31
N THR A 68 -6.32 9.92 7.93
CA THR A 68 -7.47 10.13 7.05
C THR A 68 -7.04 10.97 5.86
N ILE A 69 -7.28 10.46 4.65
CA ILE A 69 -6.88 11.07 3.39
C ILE A 69 -8.14 11.56 2.70
N ARG A 70 -8.16 12.84 2.30
CA ARG A 70 -9.21 13.33 1.41
C ARG A 70 -8.82 13.04 -0.03
N ILE A 71 -9.78 12.57 -0.82
CA ILE A 71 -9.59 12.24 -2.24
C ILE A 71 -10.51 13.10 -3.12
N ASP A 72 -10.12 13.32 -4.36
CA ASP A 72 -11.04 13.89 -5.36
C ASP A 72 -11.92 12.82 -6.02
N ASN A 73 -12.79 13.26 -6.94
CA ASN A 73 -13.65 12.40 -7.74
C ASN A 73 -12.90 11.44 -8.67
N MET A 74 -11.58 11.59 -8.80
CA MET A 74 -10.69 10.69 -9.54
C MET A 74 -9.82 9.85 -8.60
N GLY A 75 -10.13 9.80 -7.30
CA GLY A 75 -9.41 8.96 -6.34
C GLY A 75 -8.01 9.47 -6.00
N LYS A 76 -7.63 10.66 -6.47
CA LYS A 76 -6.32 11.24 -6.18
C LYS A 76 -6.31 11.86 -4.80
N ALA A 77 -5.28 11.52 -4.02
CA ALA A 77 -5.07 12.07 -2.69
C ALA A 77 -4.85 13.59 -2.77
N LYS A 78 -5.60 14.36 -1.98
CA LYS A 78 -5.53 15.84 -1.94
C LYS A 78 -4.83 16.37 -0.71
N GLU A 79 -5.13 15.81 0.45
CA GLU A 79 -4.58 16.23 1.74
C GLU A 79 -4.72 15.11 2.77
N ILE A 80 -3.95 15.22 3.87
CA ILE A 80 -4.12 14.38 5.06
C ILE A 80 -4.88 15.22 6.09
N VAL A 81 -6.12 14.84 6.37
CA VAL A 81 -7.06 15.63 7.19
C VAL A 81 -6.53 15.85 8.60
N ASN A 82 -5.84 14.86 9.17
CA ASN A 82 -5.28 14.89 10.51
C ASN A 82 -3.74 14.97 10.50
N ILE A 83 -3.15 15.72 9.55
CA ILE A 83 -1.70 15.78 9.35
C ILE A 83 -0.94 16.25 10.59
N ASP A 84 -1.46 17.21 11.35
CA ASP A 84 -0.77 17.75 12.52
C ASP A 84 -0.59 16.68 13.61
N GLU A 85 -1.64 15.88 13.87
CA GLU A 85 -1.59 14.75 14.80
C GLU A 85 -0.63 13.65 14.30
N VAL A 86 -0.62 13.39 12.99
CA VAL A 86 0.29 12.43 12.36
C VAL A 86 1.74 12.88 12.55
N LYS A 87 2.05 14.15 12.30
CA LYS A 87 3.40 14.73 12.47
C LYS A 87 3.86 14.68 13.92
N GLU A 88 3.01 15.06 14.86
CA GLU A 88 3.32 15.02 16.29
C GLU A 88 3.65 13.59 16.74
N ARG A 89 2.78 12.63 16.42
CA ARG A 89 2.97 11.21 16.79
C ARG A 89 4.20 10.61 16.12
N TYR A 90 4.42 10.90 14.83
CA TYR A 90 5.57 10.39 14.08
C TYR A 90 6.89 10.95 14.63
N ALA A 91 6.92 12.23 15.01
CA ALA A 91 8.08 12.84 15.66
C ALA A 91 8.34 12.24 17.04
N ALA A 92 7.30 12.09 17.87
CA ALA A 92 7.42 11.51 19.20
C ALA A 92 7.94 10.05 19.15
N GLU A 93 7.39 9.23 18.25
CA GLU A 93 7.86 7.86 18.06
C GLU A 93 9.29 7.84 17.54
N GLY A 94 9.63 8.71 16.58
CA GLY A 94 10.99 8.84 16.09
C GLY A 94 12.00 9.19 17.19
N GLN A 95 11.66 10.10 18.11
CA GLN A 95 12.51 10.40 19.28
C GLN A 95 12.69 9.16 20.16
N ARG A 96 11.61 8.44 20.47
CA ARG A 96 11.64 7.19 21.25
C ARG A 96 12.58 6.15 20.62
N ILE A 97 12.53 5.98 19.30
CA ILE A 97 13.41 5.07 18.55
C ILE A 97 14.87 5.52 18.66
N MET A 98 15.15 6.81 18.44
CA MET A 98 16.52 7.33 18.51
C MET A 98 17.14 7.17 19.90
N GLU A 99 16.35 7.36 20.96
CA GLU A 99 16.80 7.13 22.35
C GLU A 99 17.12 5.66 22.61
N TYR A 100 16.24 4.76 22.16
CA TYR A 100 16.43 3.31 22.30
C TYR A 100 17.69 2.83 21.53
N TYR A 101 17.87 3.33 20.32
CA TYR A 101 19.01 2.99 19.43
C TYR A 101 20.15 4.02 19.49
N LYS A 102 20.33 4.73 20.61
CA LYS A 102 21.33 5.82 20.72
C LYS A 102 22.76 5.42 20.36
N GLN A 103 23.09 4.13 20.52
CA GLN A 103 24.41 3.56 20.20
C GLN A 103 24.54 3.06 18.76
N ALA A 104 23.50 3.19 17.93
CA ALA A 104 23.48 2.81 16.52
C ALA A 104 23.32 4.07 15.64
N PRO A 105 24.42 4.77 15.30
CA PRO A 105 24.37 6.06 14.60
C PRO A 105 23.61 6.01 13.27
N THR A 106 23.70 4.90 12.54
CA THR A 106 22.99 4.71 11.26
C THR A 106 21.48 4.71 11.45
N ILE A 107 20.97 4.08 12.51
CA ILE A 107 19.54 4.09 12.85
C ILE A 107 19.13 5.51 13.23
N VAL A 108 19.88 6.16 14.12
CA VAL A 108 19.58 7.54 14.54
C VAL A 108 19.54 8.49 13.34
N GLN A 109 20.51 8.41 12.44
CA GLN A 109 20.56 9.26 11.24
C GLN A 109 19.41 8.96 10.29
N TYR A 110 19.03 7.68 10.12
CA TYR A 110 17.87 7.30 9.33
C TYR A 110 16.59 7.92 9.90
N ILE A 111 16.35 7.78 11.20
CA ILE A 111 15.14 8.30 11.86
C ILE A 111 15.08 9.83 11.77
N LYS A 112 16.19 10.55 11.98
CA LYS A 112 16.23 12.02 11.82
C LYS A 112 15.75 12.44 10.43
N LYS A 113 16.27 11.82 9.38
CA LYS A 113 15.87 12.10 7.99
C LYS A 113 14.39 11.81 7.75
N CYS A 114 13.85 10.75 8.34
CA CYS A 114 12.43 10.43 8.25
C CYS A 114 11.56 11.50 8.93
N ILE A 115 11.91 11.94 10.15
CA ILE A 115 11.19 13.01 10.87
C ILE A 115 11.22 14.32 10.08
N GLU A 116 12.38 14.69 9.55
CA GLU A 116 12.57 15.90 8.73
C GLU A 116 11.67 15.88 7.49
N ARG A 117 11.65 14.77 6.75
CA ARG A 117 10.78 14.61 5.57
C ARG A 117 9.29 14.63 5.93
N ALA A 118 8.91 14.04 7.06
CA ALA A 118 7.52 14.01 7.51
C ALA A 118 6.95 15.40 7.85
N GLN A 119 7.80 16.43 7.99
CA GLN A 119 7.33 17.81 8.20
C GLN A 119 6.69 18.42 6.96
N ASP A 120 7.07 17.97 5.75
CA ASP A 120 6.44 18.39 4.50
C ASP A 120 5.24 17.49 4.20
N GLU A 121 4.03 18.05 4.31
CA GLU A 121 2.80 17.31 4.03
C GLU A 121 2.76 16.79 2.59
N LYS A 122 3.30 17.52 1.61
CA LYS A 122 3.28 17.08 0.21
C LYS A 122 4.11 15.82 0.02
N ASP A 123 5.24 15.74 0.72
CA ASP A 123 6.08 14.55 0.69
C ASP A 123 5.39 13.36 1.35
N VAL A 124 4.74 13.57 2.51
CA VAL A 124 3.96 12.52 3.18
C VAL A 124 2.81 12.04 2.30
N LEU A 125 2.02 12.97 1.75
CA LEU A 125 0.88 12.69 0.88
C LEU A 125 1.33 11.91 -0.37
N ARG A 126 2.45 12.29 -0.99
CA ARG A 126 3.02 11.57 -2.13
C ARG A 126 3.39 10.13 -1.77
N CYS A 127 4.05 9.92 -0.63
CA CYS A 127 4.41 8.57 -0.17
C CYS A 127 3.16 7.72 0.09
N ILE A 128 2.12 8.29 0.72
CA ILE A 128 0.86 7.59 0.99
C ILE A 128 0.12 7.25 -0.31
N ALA A 129 0.06 8.18 -1.26
CA ALA A 129 -0.59 7.98 -2.55
C ALA A 129 0.07 6.87 -3.38
N GLN A 130 1.36 6.62 -3.19
CA GLN A 130 2.10 5.52 -3.83
C GLN A 130 1.99 4.19 -3.07
N SER A 131 1.40 4.17 -1.87
CA SER A 131 1.28 2.92 -1.12
C SER A 131 0.25 2.00 -1.78
N ASN A 132 0.62 0.73 -2.00
CA ASN A 132 -0.27 -0.27 -2.59
C ASN A 132 -1.56 -0.46 -1.77
N LEU A 133 -1.47 -0.26 -0.45
CA LEU A 133 -2.62 -0.22 0.45
C LEU A 133 -3.64 0.84 0.04
N TYR A 134 -3.20 2.10 -0.08
CA TYR A 134 -4.06 3.21 -0.47
C TYR A 134 -4.65 2.97 -1.87
N GLN A 135 -3.81 2.59 -2.82
CA GLN A 135 -4.22 2.41 -4.21
C GLN A 135 -5.22 1.25 -4.38
N LEU A 136 -5.05 0.14 -3.64
CA LEU A 136 -6.08 -0.91 -3.61
C LEU A 136 -7.37 -0.42 -2.96
N ALA A 137 -7.30 0.34 -1.88
CA ALA A 137 -8.48 0.89 -1.22
C ALA A 137 -9.25 1.87 -2.13
N THR A 138 -8.57 2.58 -3.04
CA THR A 138 -9.26 3.41 -4.05
C THR A 138 -9.99 2.58 -5.11
N ALA A 139 -9.55 1.35 -5.40
CA ALA A 139 -10.18 0.48 -6.40
C ALA A 139 -11.61 0.07 -6.00
N CYS A 140 -11.96 0.05 -4.71
CA CYS A 140 -13.33 -0.24 -4.26
C CYS A 140 -14.27 0.97 -4.28
N MET A 141 -13.80 2.16 -4.67
CA MET A 141 -14.58 3.42 -4.58
C MET A 141 -15.25 3.83 -5.90
N ASP A 142 -15.45 2.91 -6.85
CA ASP A 142 -15.96 3.16 -8.21
C ASP A 142 -15.08 4.11 -9.04
N ILE A 143 -13.78 4.14 -8.75
CA ILE A 143 -12.82 5.03 -9.39
C ILE A 143 -11.87 4.23 -10.30
N SER A 144 -12.44 3.52 -11.26
CA SER A 144 -11.71 2.59 -12.15
C SER A 144 -10.69 3.28 -13.05
N THR A 145 -10.83 4.58 -13.32
CA THR A 145 -9.90 5.36 -14.16
C THR A 145 -8.70 5.94 -13.40
N SER A 146 -8.51 5.58 -12.13
CA SER A 146 -7.35 6.04 -11.36
C SER A 146 -6.07 5.43 -11.93
N GLU A 147 -5.04 6.26 -12.09
CA GLU A 147 -3.69 5.79 -12.35
C GLU A 147 -3.19 5.03 -11.12
N TYR A 148 -2.74 3.79 -11.34
CA TYR A 148 -2.08 2.94 -10.37
C TYR A 148 -0.56 2.98 -10.62
N ARG A 149 0.22 3.15 -9.56
CA ARG A 149 1.68 3.18 -9.57
C ARG A 149 2.21 2.08 -8.67
N LEU A 150 2.59 0.96 -9.26
CA LEU A 150 3.20 -0.15 -8.57
C LEU A 150 4.71 0.10 -8.45
N VAL A 151 5.13 0.55 -7.26
CA VAL A 151 6.54 0.84 -6.94
C VAL A 151 7.30 -0.42 -6.51
N ASP A 152 8.60 -0.42 -6.74
CA ASP A 152 9.56 -1.47 -6.37
C ASP A 152 9.21 -2.85 -6.98
N PHE A 153 8.76 -2.86 -8.23
CA PHE A 153 8.46 -4.08 -8.98
C PHE A 153 8.74 -3.89 -10.48
N PRO A 154 9.37 -4.86 -11.17
CA PRO A 154 9.88 -6.15 -10.65
C PRO A 154 11.13 -6.05 -9.77
N PHE A 155 11.84 -4.92 -9.80
CA PHE A 155 13.00 -4.65 -8.97
C PHE A 155 12.83 -3.38 -8.11
N MET A 156 13.63 -3.27 -7.04
CA MET A 156 13.69 -2.05 -6.24
C MET A 156 14.04 -0.84 -7.11
N GLY A 157 13.30 0.25 -6.96
CA GLY A 157 13.42 1.49 -7.74
C GLY A 157 12.58 1.54 -9.01
N ASP A 158 12.08 0.41 -9.51
CA ASP A 158 11.19 0.40 -10.66
C ASP A 158 9.81 0.94 -10.29
N ILE A 159 9.15 1.54 -11.27
CA ILE A 159 7.75 1.97 -11.17
C ILE A 159 7.03 1.49 -12.42
N LEU A 160 5.98 0.69 -12.22
CA LEU A 160 5.01 0.37 -13.27
C LEU A 160 3.78 1.25 -13.06
N THR A 161 3.44 2.04 -14.07
CA THR A 161 2.25 2.90 -14.06
C THR A 161 1.21 2.34 -15.01
N PHE A 162 -0.04 2.21 -14.57
CA PHE A 162 -1.12 1.69 -15.41
C PHE A 162 -2.49 2.15 -14.94
N CYS A 163 -3.47 2.14 -15.84
CA CYS A 163 -4.88 2.34 -15.51
C CYS A 163 -5.62 1.00 -15.51
N LEU A 164 -6.64 0.88 -14.67
CA LEU A 164 -7.51 -0.30 -14.67
C LEU A 164 -8.64 -0.11 -15.68
N SER A 165 -9.03 -1.19 -16.36
CA SER A 165 -10.18 -1.21 -17.26
C SER A 165 -11.18 -2.25 -16.79
N ILE A 166 -12.46 -1.88 -16.70
CA ILE A 166 -13.53 -2.81 -16.28
C ILE A 166 -13.74 -3.83 -17.40
N GLU A 167 -13.55 -5.11 -17.07
CA GLU A 167 -13.86 -6.24 -17.95
C GLU A 167 -15.28 -6.75 -17.70
N ASP A 168 -15.67 -6.88 -16.43
CA ASP A 168 -17.01 -7.29 -16.00
C ASP A 168 -17.38 -6.63 -14.66
N GLU A 169 -18.65 -6.30 -14.48
CA GLU A 169 -19.17 -5.66 -13.27
C GLU A 169 -20.62 -6.06 -13.01
N ASN A 170 -20.89 -6.49 -11.78
CA ASN A 170 -22.24 -6.62 -11.23
C ASN A 170 -22.32 -5.91 -9.86
N GLU A 171 -23.45 -6.06 -9.15
CA GLU A 171 -23.68 -5.35 -7.88
C GLU A 171 -22.66 -5.72 -6.78
N ALA A 172 -22.16 -6.96 -6.77
CA ALA A 172 -21.26 -7.48 -5.75
C ALA A 172 -19.82 -7.59 -6.24
N GLU A 173 -19.58 -7.82 -7.52
CA GLU A 173 -18.25 -8.16 -8.05
C GLU A 173 -17.85 -7.25 -9.20
N MET A 174 -16.57 -6.90 -9.26
CA MET A 174 -15.95 -6.21 -10.37
C MET A 174 -14.64 -6.88 -10.73
N LEU A 175 -14.48 -7.19 -12.01
CA LEU A 175 -13.25 -7.68 -12.62
C LEU A 175 -12.65 -6.58 -13.49
N LEU A 176 -11.40 -6.22 -13.20
CA LEU A 176 -10.64 -5.26 -13.99
C LEU A 176 -9.40 -5.90 -14.60
N THR A 177 -8.95 -5.35 -15.72
CA THR A 177 -7.74 -5.73 -16.43
C THR A 177 -6.74 -4.58 -16.47
N ILE A 178 -5.48 -4.93 -16.74
CA ILE A 178 -4.38 -3.99 -16.95
C ILE A 178 -3.97 -4.05 -18.43
N PRO A 179 -4.59 -3.24 -19.31
CA PRO A 179 -4.36 -3.34 -20.75
C PRO A 179 -2.96 -2.90 -21.15
N GLU A 180 -2.44 -1.83 -20.54
CA GLU A 180 -1.15 -1.24 -20.87
C GLU A 180 -0.39 -0.89 -19.58
N ILE A 181 0.95 -0.95 -19.65
CA ILE A 181 1.85 -0.58 -18.57
C ILE A 181 2.88 0.40 -19.12
N GLU A 182 2.98 1.55 -18.48
CA GLU A 182 4.04 2.52 -18.69
C GLU A 182 5.18 2.26 -17.71
N THR A 183 6.39 2.08 -18.23
CA THR A 183 7.60 1.90 -17.43
C THR A 183 8.85 2.22 -18.24
N GLU A 184 9.94 2.53 -17.57
CA GLU A 184 11.27 2.68 -18.19
C GLU A 184 11.87 1.32 -18.59
N ARG A 185 11.35 0.22 -18.03
CA ARG A 185 11.86 -1.13 -18.29
C ARG A 185 11.27 -1.71 -19.57
N LYS A 186 12.09 -2.42 -20.34
CA LYS A 186 11.58 -3.21 -21.48
C LYS A 186 10.85 -4.45 -20.97
N LEU A 187 9.53 -4.47 -21.11
CA LEU A 187 8.69 -5.64 -20.87
C LEU A 187 8.48 -6.40 -22.18
N LEU A 188 8.57 -7.74 -22.15
CA LEU A 188 8.25 -8.59 -23.31
C LEU A 188 6.74 -8.86 -23.40
N SER A 189 6.12 -9.07 -22.24
CA SER A 189 4.68 -9.30 -22.09
C SER A 189 4.21 -8.96 -20.67
N HIS A 190 2.91 -8.78 -20.49
CA HIS A 190 2.29 -8.67 -19.16
C HIS A 190 0.89 -9.28 -19.17
N GLU A 191 0.46 -9.76 -18.01
CA GLU A 191 -0.91 -10.17 -17.73
C GLU A 191 -1.30 -9.66 -16.34
N GLY A 192 -2.35 -8.86 -16.25
CA GLY A 192 -2.75 -8.22 -15.01
C GLY A 192 -4.26 -8.18 -14.83
N LYS A 193 -4.72 -8.56 -13.64
CA LYS A 193 -6.13 -8.55 -13.24
C LYS A 193 -6.31 -7.99 -11.83
N VAL A 194 -7.43 -7.31 -11.61
CA VAL A 194 -7.89 -6.89 -10.30
C VAL A 194 -9.30 -7.41 -10.07
N TYR A 195 -9.51 -8.09 -8.97
CA TYR A 195 -10.81 -8.58 -8.53
C TYR A 195 -11.27 -7.80 -7.30
N VAL A 196 -12.51 -7.33 -7.30
CA VAL A 196 -13.13 -6.59 -6.20
C VAL A 196 -14.45 -7.26 -5.84
N HIS A 197 -14.56 -7.76 -4.60
CA HIS A 197 -15.81 -8.22 -4.00
C HIS A 197 -16.31 -7.15 -3.03
N ARG A 198 -17.43 -6.52 -3.39
CA ARG A 198 -18.12 -5.43 -2.69
C ARG A 198 -19.22 -5.98 -1.81
N THR A 199 -19.43 -5.33 -0.67
CA THR A 199 -20.57 -5.62 0.22
C THR A 199 -21.58 -4.48 0.27
N GLY A 200 -21.33 -3.41 -0.49
CA GLY A 200 -22.10 -2.18 -0.48
C GLY A 200 -21.28 -1.02 -1.03
N LYS A 201 -21.87 0.18 -1.04
CA LYS A 201 -21.18 1.39 -1.52
C LYS A 201 -20.00 1.72 -0.60
N GLY A 202 -18.79 1.67 -1.15
CA GLY A 202 -17.56 2.00 -0.41
C GLY A 202 -17.16 0.95 0.64
N THR A 203 -17.70 -0.27 0.58
CA THR A 203 -17.31 -1.39 1.44
C THR A 203 -16.97 -2.62 0.61
N PHE A 204 -15.96 -3.36 1.05
CA PHE A 204 -15.47 -4.55 0.36
C PHE A 204 -15.24 -5.69 1.34
N GLU A 205 -15.35 -6.91 0.81
CA GLU A 205 -14.90 -8.13 1.46
C GLU A 205 -13.49 -8.51 1.02
N HIS A 206 -13.19 -8.32 -0.26
CA HIS A 206 -11.91 -8.72 -0.82
C HIS A 206 -11.54 -7.87 -2.03
N ILE A 207 -10.31 -7.41 -2.09
CA ILE A 207 -9.69 -6.81 -3.27
C ILE A 207 -8.40 -7.57 -3.52
N GLN A 208 -8.19 -8.05 -4.74
CA GLN A 208 -6.97 -8.74 -5.15
C GLN A 208 -6.45 -8.16 -6.45
N LEU A 209 -5.19 -7.75 -6.48
CA LEU A 209 -4.45 -7.47 -7.71
C LEU A 209 -3.45 -8.59 -7.93
N MET A 210 -3.42 -9.12 -9.16
CA MET A 210 -2.40 -10.04 -9.62
C MET A 210 -1.83 -9.53 -10.93
N LEU A 211 -0.52 -9.30 -10.98
CA LEU A 211 0.19 -8.82 -12.16
C LEU A 211 1.42 -9.68 -12.39
N THR A 212 1.54 -10.25 -13.58
CA THR A 212 2.74 -10.91 -14.06
C THR A 212 3.35 -10.12 -15.20
N VAL A 213 4.67 -9.90 -15.14
CA VAL A 213 5.45 -9.25 -16.21
C VAL A 213 6.59 -10.16 -16.64
N GLU A 214 6.86 -10.18 -17.94
CA GLU A 214 7.98 -10.89 -18.54
C GLU A 214 9.11 -9.93 -18.86
N ILE A 215 10.30 -10.19 -18.31
CA ILE A 215 11.50 -9.40 -18.53
C ILE A 215 12.48 -10.19 -19.39
N GLU A 216 13.00 -9.53 -20.43
CA GLU A 216 14.01 -10.10 -21.33
C GLU A 216 15.21 -10.63 -20.53
N ASP A 217 15.65 -11.85 -20.85
CA ASP A 217 16.77 -12.58 -20.23
C ASP A 217 16.64 -12.89 -18.71
N GLU A 218 15.55 -12.49 -18.05
CA GLU A 218 15.32 -12.73 -16.61
C GLU A 218 14.13 -13.66 -16.35
N GLY A 219 13.06 -13.58 -17.16
CA GLY A 219 11.86 -14.40 -17.04
C GLY A 219 10.68 -13.69 -16.37
N TYR A 220 9.80 -14.46 -15.73
CA TYR A 220 8.52 -13.98 -15.20
C TYR A 220 8.61 -13.55 -13.74
N TYR A 221 8.13 -12.34 -13.45
CA TYR A 221 7.92 -11.82 -12.11
C TYR A 221 6.42 -11.68 -11.88
N THR A 222 5.94 -12.13 -10.72
CA THR A 222 4.53 -11.97 -10.33
C THR A 222 4.42 -11.15 -9.06
N ARG A 223 3.52 -10.17 -9.07
CA ARG A 223 3.08 -9.42 -7.89
C ARG A 223 1.65 -9.79 -7.57
N ARG A 224 1.39 -10.14 -6.31
CA ARG A 224 0.04 -10.31 -5.77
C ARG A 224 -0.14 -9.38 -4.58
N LEU A 225 -1.24 -8.62 -4.58
CA LEU A 225 -1.59 -7.71 -3.50
C LEU A 225 -3.04 -7.94 -3.12
N GLU A 226 -3.36 -7.96 -1.82
CA GLU A 226 -4.73 -8.17 -1.37
C GLU A 226 -5.10 -7.27 -0.21
N LEU A 227 -6.38 -6.89 -0.18
CA LEU A 227 -7.07 -6.39 0.99
C LEU A 227 -8.26 -7.30 1.25
N LYS A 228 -8.22 -8.05 2.36
CA LYS A 228 -9.29 -8.98 2.72
C LYS A 228 -9.87 -8.60 4.07
N LYS A 229 -11.19 -8.41 4.16
CA LYS A 229 -11.89 -8.22 5.43
C LYS A 229 -11.60 -9.43 6.33
N ALA A 230 -11.16 -9.17 7.55
CA ALA A 230 -11.00 -10.22 8.55
C ALA A 230 -12.37 -10.76 8.96
N GLU A 231 -12.49 -12.08 9.12
CA GLU A 231 -13.70 -12.70 9.66
C GLU A 231 -13.92 -12.19 11.10
N GLU A 232 -15.16 -11.83 11.44
CA GLU A 232 -15.53 -11.49 12.81
C GLU A 232 -15.39 -12.75 13.67
N GLN A 233 -14.46 -12.72 14.64
CA GLN A 233 -14.32 -13.78 15.65
C GLN A 233 -15.32 -13.60 16.79
#